data_AF-A0A1R3J202-F1
#
_entry.id   AF-A0A1R3J202-F1
#
_cell.length_a   1.000
_cell.length_b   1.000
_cell.length_c   1.000
_cell.angle_alpha   90.00
_cell.angle_beta   90.00
_cell.angle_gamma   90.00
#
_symmetry.space_group_name_H-M   'P 1'
#
loop_
_entity.id
_entity.type
_entity.pdbx_description
1 polymer ?
#
loop_
_entity_poly.entity_id
_entity_poly.type
_entity_poly.pdbx_seq_one_letter_code
_entity_poly.pdbx_strand_id
1 'polypeptide(L)'
;MIKQILGKLPRKPSKSSSHNDSNGDGGVNGNSSLNSSLGPNSLNNSKPGSASSKSSNSGSRLNNGTLNSHSSKLNQGKKTASVASQAGPMVASGVYEALPSFRDVPNSEKQNLFLRKVNMCCVVFDFSDPSKNLREKDIKRQTLLELVDYISSVTSKFNEITMQEITRMVAANIFRTFPSPNHDSKLLEMYDLEEDEPLMDPAWPHLQIVYEFLLRFVASPETDAKLAKRYIDHSFVLKLLDLFDSDDQREREYLKTILHRIYGKFMVHRPFIRKAINNIFYRFIFETEKHNGIAELLEILGSIINGFALPLKEEHKLFLVRALIPLHKPKCVAMYHQQLSYCITQFVEKDFKLADTVIRGLLKYWPVTNSSKEVMFLGELEEVLEATQAAEFQRCMVPLFRQIGRCLNSSHFQVAERALFLWNNDHIRNLITQNRKVILPIIFPALERNTRGHWNQAVQSLTLNVKKIFSDADQPLFEECLARFQEDEAKEKEMQQKRELIWKRLEDVAASTAVSNEAVLVSRFVSSIALATSTSPKATASS
;
A
#
# COMPACT_ATOMS: atom_id res chain seq x y z
N MET A 1 -28.72 15.99 0.92
CA MET A 1 -27.57 16.86 0.54
C MET A 1 -26.30 16.04 0.28
N ILE A 2 -26.35 15.00 -0.57
CA ILE A 2 -25.21 14.12 -0.92
C ILE A 2 -25.24 13.82 -2.44
N LYS A 3 -25.42 14.84 -3.27
CA LYS A 3 -25.38 14.71 -4.74
C LYS A 3 -24.57 15.81 -5.45
N GLN A 4 -23.79 16.60 -4.73
CA GLN A 4 -23.05 17.75 -5.30
C GLN A 4 -21.52 17.74 -5.08
N ILE A 5 -20.92 16.62 -4.65
CA ILE A 5 -19.46 16.58 -4.34
C ILE A 5 -18.68 15.56 -5.21
N LEU A 6 -19.23 15.07 -6.32
CA LEU A 6 -18.53 14.12 -7.20
C LEU A 6 -18.40 14.58 -8.66
N GLY A 7 -18.28 15.89 -8.88
CA GLY A 7 -18.03 16.43 -10.22
C GLY A 7 -16.92 17.45 -10.19
N LYS A 8 -15.66 16.99 -10.26
CA LYS A 8 -14.48 17.74 -10.75
C LYS A 8 -13.21 16.87 -10.65
N LEU A 9 -13.02 16.00 -11.63
CA LEU A 9 -11.70 15.54 -12.07
C LEU A 9 -11.70 15.50 -13.62
N PRO A 10 -10.67 16.03 -14.30
CA PRO A 10 -10.72 16.27 -15.74
C PRO A 10 -10.42 15.00 -16.56
N ARG A 11 -11.29 14.71 -17.54
CA ARG A 11 -11.08 13.67 -18.57
C ARG A 11 -10.21 14.22 -19.70
N LYS A 12 -9.18 13.47 -20.11
CA LYS A 12 -8.42 13.69 -21.36
C LYS A 12 -9.35 13.56 -22.59
N PRO A 13 -9.16 14.35 -23.66
CA PRO A 13 -10.04 14.29 -24.83
C PRO A 13 -9.64 13.13 -25.77
N SER A 14 -10.60 12.25 -26.05
CA SER A 14 -10.58 11.28 -27.14
C SER A 14 -10.95 11.97 -28.47
N LYS A 15 -10.10 11.83 -29.49
CA LYS A 15 -10.34 12.26 -30.87
C LYS A 15 -11.57 11.56 -31.45
N SER A 16 -12.58 12.33 -31.85
CA SER A 16 -13.69 11.89 -32.69
C SER A 16 -13.39 12.20 -34.15
N SER A 17 -13.43 11.16 -34.98
CA SER A 17 -13.51 11.20 -36.43
C SER A 17 -14.89 11.66 -36.91
N SER A 18 -14.95 12.61 -37.84
CA SER A 18 -16.09 12.82 -38.73
C SER A 18 -15.61 13.27 -40.11
N HIS A 19 -16.20 12.65 -41.12
CA HIS A 19 -15.91 12.64 -42.55
C HIS A 19 -16.54 13.83 -43.32
N ASN A 20 -16.09 13.97 -44.58
CA ASN A 20 -16.61 14.72 -45.75
C ASN A 20 -16.19 16.20 -45.89
N ASP A 21 -15.80 16.73 -47.05
CA ASP A 21 -15.66 16.20 -48.42
C ASP A 21 -14.85 17.23 -49.26
N SER A 22 -14.29 16.75 -50.39
CA SER A 22 -14.03 17.47 -51.66
C SER A 22 -12.60 17.92 -52.05
N ASN A 23 -12.07 17.14 -53.00
CA ASN A 23 -11.39 17.52 -54.26
C ASN A 23 -9.97 18.08 -54.30
N GLY A 24 -9.11 17.40 -55.09
CA GLY A 24 -7.98 18.02 -55.78
C GLY A 24 -6.79 17.11 -56.09
N ASP A 25 -6.97 16.19 -57.04
CA ASP A 25 -6.06 15.74 -58.12
C ASP A 25 -4.52 15.60 -57.95
N GLY A 26 -3.96 14.55 -58.56
CA GLY A 26 -2.53 14.44 -58.88
C GLY A 26 -1.84 13.13 -58.46
N GLY A 27 -1.85 12.11 -59.33
CA GLY A 27 -1.15 10.84 -59.13
C GLY A 27 0.38 10.88 -59.36
N VAL A 28 1.05 9.77 -59.02
CA VAL A 28 2.00 8.98 -59.85
C VAL A 28 2.65 7.86 -58.99
N ASN A 29 2.45 6.62 -59.48
CA ASN A 29 3.17 5.34 -59.35
C ASN A 29 4.32 5.10 -58.34
N GLY A 30 4.31 3.87 -57.78
CA GLY A 30 5.51 3.17 -57.30
C GLY A 30 5.25 1.86 -56.54
N ASN A 31 5.32 0.72 -57.24
CA ASN A 31 5.17 -0.67 -56.79
C ASN A 31 5.94 -1.06 -55.49
N SER A 32 5.38 -1.95 -54.66
CA SER A 32 5.65 -3.41 -54.73
C SER A 32 5.16 -4.16 -53.47
N SER A 33 4.51 -5.28 -53.75
CA SER A 33 3.85 -6.22 -52.87
C SER A 33 4.81 -7.31 -52.38
N LEU A 34 4.67 -7.79 -51.15
CA LEU A 34 4.99 -9.18 -50.81
C LEU A 34 4.03 -9.68 -49.72
N ASN A 35 3.13 -10.57 -50.15
CA ASN A 35 2.38 -11.52 -49.34
C ASN A 35 2.70 -12.89 -49.94
N SER A 36 3.10 -13.87 -49.13
CA SER A 36 2.96 -15.28 -49.51
C SER A 36 2.87 -16.20 -48.29
N SER A 37 1.83 -17.01 -48.36
CA SER A 37 1.51 -18.19 -47.57
C SER A 37 2.25 -19.43 -48.11
N LEU A 38 2.30 -20.50 -47.28
CA LEU A 38 2.16 -21.95 -47.57
C LEU A 38 3.12 -22.84 -46.76
N GLY A 39 2.59 -23.88 -46.09
CA GLY A 39 3.31 -25.06 -45.56
C GLY A 39 3.68 -26.07 -46.68
N PRO A 40 3.86 -27.40 -46.45
CA PRO A 40 3.61 -28.25 -45.26
C PRO A 40 4.64 -29.40 -44.97
N ASN A 41 4.35 -30.19 -43.91
CA ASN A 41 4.69 -31.62 -43.63
C ASN A 41 6.14 -32.12 -43.44
N SER A 42 6.41 -32.75 -42.28
CA SER A 42 6.78 -34.18 -42.21
C SER A 42 6.58 -34.78 -40.81
N LEU A 43 6.06 -36.00 -40.81
CA LEU A 43 5.88 -36.93 -39.69
C LEU A 43 7.23 -37.43 -39.15
N ASN A 44 7.31 -37.71 -37.83
CA ASN A 44 7.64 -39.07 -37.40
C ASN A 44 7.23 -39.37 -35.95
N ASN A 45 6.86 -40.63 -35.77
CA ASN A 45 6.11 -41.23 -34.68
C ASN A 45 7.06 -42.09 -33.82
N SER A 46 6.93 -42.07 -32.49
CA SER A 46 7.16 -43.27 -31.65
C SER A 46 6.65 -43.08 -30.22
N LYS A 47 5.99 -44.14 -29.76
CA LYS A 47 5.12 -44.28 -28.58
C LYS A 47 5.92 -44.71 -27.31
N PRO A 48 5.25 -44.86 -26.13
CA PRO A 48 5.84 -44.62 -24.81
C PRO A 48 6.34 -45.89 -24.10
N GLY A 49 7.25 -45.69 -23.14
CA GLY A 49 7.68 -46.71 -22.18
C GLY A 49 7.17 -46.41 -20.78
N SER A 50 6.37 -47.32 -20.24
CA SER A 50 5.95 -47.39 -18.84
C SER A 50 6.94 -48.26 -18.07
N ALA A 51 7.27 -47.89 -16.83
CA ALA A 51 7.93 -48.78 -15.88
C ALA A 51 7.55 -48.41 -14.44
N SER A 52 6.66 -49.21 -13.88
CA SER A 52 6.44 -49.39 -12.46
C SER A 52 7.64 -50.12 -11.82
N SER A 53 8.03 -49.74 -10.60
CA SER A 53 8.65 -50.71 -9.68
C SER A 53 8.26 -50.42 -8.24
N LYS A 54 7.78 -51.48 -7.57
CA LYS A 54 7.50 -51.57 -6.14
C LYS A 54 8.63 -52.36 -5.47
N SER A 55 8.90 -51.94 -4.23
CA SER A 55 9.24 -52.72 -3.02
C SER A 55 10.59 -53.41 -2.82
N SER A 56 11.12 -53.11 -1.64
CA SER A 56 11.66 -53.99 -0.56
C SER A 56 13.16 -53.75 -0.26
N ASN A 57 13.58 -53.26 0.91
CA ASN A 57 13.45 -53.63 2.33
C ASN A 57 14.73 -54.33 2.85
N SER A 58 15.40 -53.70 3.83
CA SER A 58 16.33 -54.24 4.84
C SER A 58 16.77 -53.03 5.68
N GLY A 59 16.75 -52.96 7.01
CA GLY A 59 16.70 -53.97 8.06
C GLY A 59 17.90 -53.76 8.99
N SER A 60 17.71 -53.14 10.16
CA SER A 60 18.50 -53.44 11.37
C SER A 60 17.75 -52.98 12.64
N ARG A 61 17.66 -53.92 13.60
CA ARG A 61 17.09 -53.80 14.94
C ARG A 61 18.23 -53.73 15.97
N LEU A 62 17.94 -53.19 17.16
CA LEU A 62 17.94 -53.89 18.48
C LEU A 62 17.94 -52.83 19.62
N ASN A 63 16.86 -52.75 20.42
CA ASN A 63 16.68 -53.23 21.83
C ASN A 63 17.08 -52.17 22.88
N ASN A 64 16.43 -51.97 24.05
CA ASN A 64 15.61 -52.85 24.89
C ASN A 64 14.81 -52.07 25.99
N GLY A 65 13.69 -52.66 26.47
CA GLY A 65 13.14 -52.56 27.85
C GLY A 65 12.28 -51.33 28.22
N THR A 66 11.14 -51.42 28.93
CA THR A 66 10.53 -52.49 29.75
C THR A 66 9.06 -52.13 30.03
N LEU A 67 8.16 -53.14 30.07
CA LEU A 67 6.77 -53.04 30.53
C LEU A 67 6.68 -53.03 32.06
N ASN A 68 5.61 -52.45 32.62
CA ASN A 68 4.84 -53.12 33.68
C ASN A 68 3.38 -52.68 33.71
N SER A 69 2.48 -53.67 33.63
CA SER A 69 1.04 -53.59 33.85
C SER A 69 0.73 -54.44 35.09
N HIS A 70 -0.08 -53.92 36.01
CA HIS A 70 -0.75 -54.74 37.00
C HIS A 70 -2.24 -54.39 37.07
N SER A 71 -3.03 -55.45 37.01
CA SER A 71 -4.49 -55.53 37.01
C SER A 71 -5.05 -55.93 38.38
N SER A 72 -6.39 -55.95 38.45
CA SER A 72 -7.29 -56.39 39.55
C SER A 72 -7.81 -55.22 40.42
N LYS A 73 -9.10 -55.07 40.75
CA LYS A 73 -10.19 -56.04 40.92
C LYS A 73 -11.57 -55.36 40.88
N LEU A 74 -12.59 -56.13 40.51
CA LEU A 74 -14.02 -55.83 40.52
C LEU A 74 -14.59 -55.53 41.92
N ASN A 75 -15.63 -54.70 41.98
CA ASN A 75 -16.78 -54.92 42.87
C ASN A 75 -18.05 -54.24 42.32
N GLN A 76 -19.10 -55.03 42.13
CA GLN A 76 -20.47 -54.59 41.82
C GLN A 76 -21.21 -54.19 43.10
N GLY A 77 -22.11 -53.21 43.00
CA GLY A 77 -23.13 -53.01 44.04
C GLY A 77 -23.96 -51.73 43.99
N LYS A 78 -25.17 -51.87 43.45
CA LYS A 78 -26.43 -51.12 43.74
C LYS A 78 -26.73 -49.78 43.05
N LYS A 79 -27.87 -49.84 42.37
CA LYS A 79 -28.71 -48.81 41.76
C LYS A 79 -29.24 -47.82 42.79
N THR A 80 -29.24 -46.52 42.46
CA THR A 80 -30.33 -45.57 42.72
C THR A 80 -30.27 -44.44 41.69
N ALA A 81 -31.42 -44.10 41.12
CA ALA A 81 -31.60 -43.10 40.09
C ALA A 81 -31.53 -41.66 40.63
N SER A 82 -30.90 -40.75 39.89
CA SER A 82 -31.24 -39.32 39.91
C SER A 82 -30.66 -38.60 38.69
N VAL A 83 -31.58 -38.18 37.82
CA VAL A 83 -31.57 -37.05 36.86
C VAL A 83 -30.24 -36.28 36.75
N ALA A 84 -29.54 -36.47 35.62
CA ALA A 84 -28.50 -35.57 35.14
C ALA A 84 -28.86 -35.10 33.73
N SER A 85 -29.04 -33.78 33.62
CA SER A 85 -29.26 -33.00 32.41
C SER A 85 -28.11 -33.20 31.41
N GLN A 86 -28.36 -33.95 30.35
CA GLN A 86 -27.48 -34.00 29.18
C GLN A 86 -27.72 -32.75 28.33
N ALA A 87 -26.81 -31.78 28.43
CA ALA A 87 -26.54 -30.84 27.36
C ALA A 87 -25.64 -31.57 26.33
N GLY A 88 -26.27 -32.14 25.31
CA GLY A 88 -25.64 -32.64 24.10
C GLY A 88 -26.20 -31.88 22.88
N PRO A 89 -25.40 -31.67 21.82
CA PRO A 89 -25.80 -30.85 20.69
C PRO A 89 -26.88 -31.57 19.88
N MET A 90 -28.10 -31.00 19.84
CA MET A 90 -29.12 -31.40 18.88
C MET A 90 -28.68 -30.96 17.49
N VAL A 91 -27.92 -31.81 16.80
CA VAL A 91 -28.03 -31.95 15.36
C VAL A 91 -29.30 -32.76 15.12
N ALA A 92 -30.44 -32.07 15.14
CA ALA A 92 -31.64 -32.64 14.55
C ALA A 92 -31.40 -32.62 13.03
N SER A 93 -31.37 -33.81 12.43
CA SER A 93 -31.52 -34.02 11.00
C SER A 93 -32.91 -33.54 10.58
N GLY A 94 -33.10 -32.23 10.52
CA GLY A 94 -34.26 -31.55 9.97
C GLY A 94 -33.88 -30.98 8.61
N VAL A 95 -34.67 -31.32 7.60
CA VAL A 95 -34.58 -30.76 6.25
C VAL A 95 -34.49 -29.23 6.37
N TYR A 96 -33.53 -28.60 5.68
CA TYR A 96 -33.42 -27.15 5.64
C TYR A 96 -34.57 -26.61 4.76
N GLU A 97 -35.74 -26.44 5.38
CA GLU A 97 -36.99 -26.10 4.70
C GLU A 97 -37.20 -24.59 4.58
N ALA A 98 -37.86 -24.18 3.51
CA ALA A 98 -38.19 -22.78 3.28
C ALA A 98 -39.27 -22.30 4.25
N LEU A 99 -38.97 -21.22 4.98
CA LEU A 99 -39.93 -20.54 5.86
C LEU A 99 -40.86 -19.61 5.06
N PRO A 100 -42.10 -19.35 5.52
CA PRO A 100 -43.07 -18.48 4.84
C PRO A 100 -42.50 -17.08 4.50
N SER A 101 -43.01 -16.44 3.44
CA SER A 101 -42.56 -15.09 3.08
C SER A 101 -43.12 -14.05 4.05
N PHE A 102 -42.41 -12.92 4.23
CA PHE A 102 -42.89 -11.80 5.03
C PHE A 102 -44.19 -11.16 4.49
N ARG A 103 -44.54 -11.39 3.22
CA ARG A 103 -45.77 -10.88 2.62
C ARG A 103 -47.01 -11.65 3.05
N ASP A 104 -46.84 -12.91 3.42
CA ASP A 104 -47.94 -13.85 3.68
C ASP A 104 -48.32 -13.91 5.17
N VAL A 105 -47.65 -13.11 6.01
CA VAL A 105 -47.74 -13.19 7.47
C VAL A 105 -48.16 -11.84 8.08
N PRO A 106 -49.08 -11.81 9.07
CA PRO A 106 -49.50 -10.59 9.75
C PRO A 106 -48.34 -9.84 10.42
N ASN A 107 -48.45 -8.50 10.53
CA ASN A 107 -47.40 -7.66 11.13
C ASN A 107 -46.99 -8.07 12.56
N SER A 108 -47.92 -8.62 13.35
CA SER A 108 -47.66 -9.12 14.71
C SER A 108 -46.69 -10.30 14.75
N GLU A 109 -46.68 -11.15 13.72
CA GLU A 109 -45.87 -12.36 13.65
C GLU A 109 -44.54 -12.13 12.93
N LYS A 110 -44.43 -11.05 12.13
CA LYS A 110 -43.23 -10.72 11.35
C LYS A 110 -41.95 -10.67 12.19
N GLN A 111 -42.03 -10.16 13.42
CA GLN A 111 -40.85 -10.09 14.29
C GLN A 111 -40.36 -11.49 14.73
N ASN A 112 -41.27 -12.41 15.07
CA ASN A 112 -40.90 -13.78 15.44
C ASN A 112 -40.35 -14.54 14.20
N LEU A 113 -41.03 -14.38 13.05
CA LEU A 113 -40.57 -14.95 11.79
C LEU A 113 -39.18 -14.44 11.39
N PHE A 114 -38.91 -13.14 11.60
CA PHE A 114 -37.59 -12.56 11.38
C PHE A 114 -36.52 -13.27 12.22
N LEU A 115 -36.75 -13.46 13.52
CA LEU A 115 -35.79 -14.17 14.39
C LEU A 115 -35.57 -15.62 13.95
N ARG A 116 -36.62 -16.32 13.50
CA ARG A 116 -36.50 -17.69 12.96
C ARG A 116 -35.65 -17.71 11.67
N LYS A 117 -35.92 -16.80 10.74
CA LYS A 117 -35.15 -16.67 9.49
C LYS A 117 -33.69 -16.31 9.75
N VAL A 118 -33.40 -15.38 10.67
CA VAL A 118 -32.02 -15.03 11.07
C VAL A 118 -31.29 -16.25 11.63
N ASN A 119 -31.91 -17.01 12.53
CA ASN A 119 -31.30 -18.23 13.08
C ASN A 119 -31.05 -19.30 12.03
N MET A 120 -31.97 -19.47 11.08
CA MET A 120 -31.79 -20.40 9.96
C MET A 120 -30.57 -20.02 9.12
N CYS A 121 -30.35 -18.72 8.88
CA CYS A 121 -29.19 -18.21 8.14
C CYS A 121 -27.84 -18.34 8.88
N CYS A 122 -27.81 -18.73 10.15
CA CYS A 122 -26.56 -19.04 10.88
C CYS A 122 -25.87 -20.32 10.36
N VAL A 123 -26.59 -21.21 9.67
CA VAL A 123 -26.02 -22.43 9.09
C VAL A 123 -25.14 -22.06 7.90
N VAL A 124 -23.84 -22.34 7.98
CA VAL A 124 -22.87 -22.08 6.90
C VAL A 124 -22.78 -23.31 6.00
N PHE A 125 -22.86 -23.10 4.69
CA PHE A 125 -22.70 -24.16 3.69
C PHE A 125 -21.30 -24.10 3.09
N ASP A 126 -20.75 -25.28 2.78
CA ASP A 126 -19.49 -25.41 2.06
C ASP A 126 -19.71 -25.16 0.55
N PHE A 127 -18.92 -24.25 -0.01
CA PHE A 127 -18.94 -23.88 -1.43
C PHE A 127 -17.74 -24.42 -2.22
N SER A 128 -16.82 -25.15 -1.58
CA SER A 128 -15.72 -25.85 -2.29
C SER A 128 -16.25 -26.88 -3.29
N ASP A 129 -17.42 -27.46 -3.03
CA ASP A 129 -18.18 -28.28 -3.99
C ASP A 129 -19.50 -27.58 -4.37
N PRO A 130 -19.59 -27.00 -5.57
CA PRO A 130 -20.80 -26.31 -6.02
C PRO A 130 -22.04 -27.21 -6.11
N SER A 131 -21.86 -28.53 -6.30
CA SER A 131 -22.95 -29.46 -6.56
C SER A 131 -23.68 -29.94 -5.30
N LYS A 132 -23.06 -29.79 -4.12
CA LYS A 132 -23.65 -30.20 -2.84
C LYS A 132 -24.61 -29.14 -2.30
N ASN A 133 -25.72 -29.60 -1.73
CA ASN A 133 -26.73 -28.79 -1.04
C ASN A 133 -27.31 -27.64 -1.89
N LEU A 134 -27.50 -27.85 -3.21
CA LEU A 134 -27.96 -26.82 -4.13
C LEU A 134 -29.30 -26.19 -3.70
N ARG A 135 -30.24 -27.03 -3.27
CA ARG A 135 -31.57 -26.59 -2.84
C ARG A 135 -31.49 -25.76 -1.56
N GLU A 136 -30.76 -26.24 -0.57
CA GLU A 136 -30.58 -25.58 0.73
C GLU A 136 -29.81 -24.26 0.58
N LYS A 137 -28.79 -24.23 -0.28
CA LYS A 137 -28.05 -23.01 -0.64
C LYS A 137 -28.98 -21.97 -1.27
N ASP A 138 -29.87 -22.36 -2.18
CA ASP A 138 -30.81 -21.40 -2.78
C ASP A 138 -31.88 -20.93 -1.78
N ILE A 139 -32.40 -21.82 -0.93
CA ILE A 139 -33.33 -21.44 0.16
C ILE A 139 -32.67 -20.41 1.10
N LYS A 140 -31.41 -20.63 1.49
CA LYS A 140 -30.68 -19.67 2.32
C LYS A 140 -30.49 -18.34 1.59
N ARG A 141 -30.12 -18.37 0.31
CA ARG A 141 -29.93 -17.17 -0.52
C ARG A 141 -31.20 -16.34 -0.58
N GLN A 142 -32.34 -16.97 -0.91
CA GLN A 142 -33.63 -16.29 -0.96
C GLN A 142 -34.05 -15.73 0.40
N THR A 143 -33.82 -16.48 1.47
CA THR A 143 -34.13 -16.01 2.83
C THR A 143 -33.27 -14.80 3.23
N LEU A 144 -31.98 -14.79 2.90
CA LEU A 144 -31.11 -13.65 3.14
C LEU A 144 -31.58 -12.40 2.38
N LEU A 145 -32.03 -12.54 1.12
CA LEU A 145 -32.61 -11.43 0.35
C LEU A 145 -33.87 -10.87 1.03
N GLU A 146 -34.78 -11.74 1.47
CA GLU A 146 -35.96 -11.32 2.21
C GLU A 146 -35.61 -10.60 3.53
N LEU A 147 -34.56 -11.02 4.22
CA LEU A 147 -34.07 -10.36 5.43
C LEU A 147 -33.51 -8.97 5.15
N VAL A 148 -32.81 -8.78 4.03
CA VAL A 148 -32.31 -7.46 3.58
C VAL A 148 -33.47 -6.52 3.23
N ASP A 149 -34.49 -7.01 2.55
CA ASP A 149 -35.67 -6.22 2.22
C ASP A 149 -36.47 -5.85 3.48
N TYR A 150 -36.59 -6.80 4.42
CA TYR A 150 -37.25 -6.55 5.70
C TYR A 150 -36.50 -5.49 6.51
N ILE A 151 -35.19 -5.63 6.72
CA ILE A 151 -34.43 -4.67 7.54
C ILE A 151 -34.40 -3.26 6.93
N SER A 152 -34.55 -3.16 5.60
CA SER A 152 -34.61 -1.88 4.88
C SER A 152 -36.00 -1.22 4.96
N SER A 153 -37.07 -1.99 5.24
CA SER A 153 -38.46 -1.50 5.30
C SER A 153 -38.99 -1.30 6.72
N VAL A 154 -38.34 -1.91 7.72
CA VAL A 154 -38.70 -1.75 9.13
C VAL A 154 -38.45 -0.30 9.58
N THR A 155 -39.51 0.31 10.13
CA THR A 155 -39.50 1.66 10.71
C THR A 155 -39.50 1.65 12.24
N SER A 156 -39.56 0.48 12.87
CA SER A 156 -39.49 0.32 14.32
C SER A 156 -38.06 0.05 14.78
N LYS A 157 -37.74 0.51 15.99
CA LYS A 157 -36.44 0.26 16.62
C LYS A 157 -36.23 -1.24 16.85
N PHE A 158 -35.03 -1.72 16.58
CA PHE A 158 -34.63 -3.08 16.91
C PHE A 158 -34.54 -3.26 18.43
N ASN A 159 -35.16 -4.31 18.96
CA ASN A 159 -35.02 -4.66 20.37
C ASN A 159 -33.70 -5.41 20.63
N GLU A 160 -33.39 -5.61 21.91
CA GLU A 160 -32.12 -6.19 22.36
C GLU A 160 -31.91 -7.62 21.82
N ILE A 161 -32.95 -8.45 21.85
CA ILE A 161 -32.92 -9.83 21.31
C ILE A 161 -32.62 -9.79 19.80
N THR A 162 -33.32 -8.95 19.03
CA THR A 162 -33.10 -8.83 17.58
C THR A 162 -31.66 -8.42 17.26
N MET A 163 -31.07 -7.48 17.99
CA MET A 163 -29.68 -7.08 17.78
C MET A 163 -28.70 -8.24 18.02
N GLN A 164 -28.90 -8.99 19.11
CA GLN A 164 -28.07 -10.14 19.44
C GLN A 164 -28.10 -11.21 18.34
N GLU A 165 -29.30 -11.54 17.86
CA GLU A 165 -29.52 -12.56 16.82
C GLU A 165 -28.90 -12.12 15.48
N ILE A 166 -29.06 -10.85 15.10
CA ILE A 166 -28.44 -10.25 13.92
C ILE A 166 -26.91 -10.36 13.99
N THR A 167 -26.31 -9.89 15.10
CA THR A 167 -24.85 -9.91 15.26
C THR A 167 -24.31 -11.34 15.25
N ARG A 168 -25.03 -12.30 15.83
CA ARG A 168 -24.63 -13.71 15.80
C ARG A 168 -24.66 -14.29 14.39
N MET A 169 -25.73 -14.03 13.63
CA MET A 169 -25.86 -14.52 12.25
C MET A 169 -24.76 -13.95 11.36
N VAL A 170 -24.49 -12.65 11.48
CA VAL A 170 -23.38 -11.99 10.78
C VAL A 170 -22.05 -12.64 11.16
N ALA A 171 -21.75 -12.74 12.46
CA ALA A 171 -20.50 -13.29 12.96
C ALA A 171 -20.26 -14.74 12.50
N ALA A 172 -21.30 -15.58 12.48
CA ALA A 172 -21.21 -16.97 12.03
C ALA A 172 -20.87 -17.09 10.54
N ASN A 173 -21.27 -16.12 9.71
CA ASN A 173 -21.08 -16.17 8.27
C ASN A 173 -19.78 -15.48 7.80
N ILE A 174 -19.43 -14.32 8.36
CA ILE A 174 -18.31 -13.50 7.85
C ILE A 174 -16.99 -13.77 8.55
N PHE A 175 -17.00 -14.04 9.87
CA PHE A 175 -15.75 -14.12 10.64
C PHE A 175 -15.07 -15.46 10.42
N ARG A 176 -13.95 -15.40 9.71
CA ARG A 176 -13.07 -16.53 9.40
C ARG A 176 -11.61 -16.06 9.46
N THR A 177 -10.71 -17.01 9.62
CA THR A 177 -9.28 -16.77 9.59
C THR A 177 -8.74 -17.10 8.20
N PHE A 178 -8.02 -16.17 7.58
CA PHE A 178 -7.29 -16.48 6.36
C PHE A 178 -6.06 -17.33 6.66
N PRO A 179 -5.66 -18.25 5.77
CA PRO A 179 -4.42 -19.00 5.94
C PRO A 179 -3.25 -18.02 6.10
N SER A 180 -2.43 -18.20 7.14
CA SER A 180 -1.20 -17.42 7.27
C SER A 180 -0.32 -17.73 6.06
N PRO A 181 0.26 -16.72 5.36
CA PRO A 181 1.29 -17.00 4.39
C PRO A 181 2.44 -17.69 5.12
N ASN A 182 2.64 -18.98 4.87
CA ASN A 182 3.77 -19.72 5.43
C ASN A 182 5.05 -19.02 5.00
N HIS A 183 5.98 -18.88 5.94
CA HIS A 183 7.24 -18.16 5.82
C HIS A 183 8.15 -18.67 4.68
N ASP A 184 7.82 -19.83 4.10
CA ASP A 184 8.53 -20.50 3.00
C ASP A 184 8.23 -19.89 1.61
N SER A 185 7.19 -19.08 1.45
CA SER A 185 6.88 -18.40 0.17
C SER A 185 7.73 -17.15 -0.09
N LYS A 186 8.57 -16.73 0.87
CA LYS A 186 9.48 -15.57 0.71
C LYS A 186 10.53 -15.76 -0.38
N LEU A 187 10.80 -17.01 -0.79
CA LEU A 187 11.82 -17.33 -1.80
C LEU A 187 11.25 -17.38 -3.23
N LEU A 188 9.91 -17.47 -3.38
CA LEU A 188 9.26 -17.58 -4.69
C LEU A 188 8.60 -16.26 -5.15
N GLU A 189 8.26 -15.36 -4.22
CA GLU A 189 7.67 -14.02 -4.49
C GLU A 189 8.72 -12.96 -4.93
N MET A 190 9.71 -13.36 -5.74
CA MET A 190 10.41 -12.40 -6.62
C MET A 190 9.59 -12.09 -7.89
N TYR A 191 8.44 -12.74 -8.05
CA TYR A 191 7.44 -12.42 -9.07
C TYR A 191 6.51 -11.31 -8.60
N ASP A 192 6.16 -10.45 -9.55
CA ASP A 192 5.44 -9.20 -9.38
C ASP A 192 4.07 -9.39 -8.71
N LEU A 193 3.86 -8.84 -7.51
CA LEU A 193 2.57 -8.86 -6.81
C LEU A 193 1.46 -8.15 -7.63
N GLU A 194 1.80 -7.43 -8.70
CA GLU A 194 0.86 -6.81 -9.63
C GLU A 194 0.16 -7.81 -10.56
N GLU A 195 0.66 -9.04 -10.73
CA GLU A 195 0.09 -10.03 -11.65
C GLU A 195 -0.73 -11.15 -10.99
N ASP A 196 -0.86 -11.16 -9.65
CA ASP A 196 -1.66 -12.19 -8.97
C ASP A 196 -3.16 -11.99 -9.25
N GLU A 197 -3.76 -12.92 -10.02
CA GLU A 197 -5.19 -12.93 -10.32
C GLU A 197 -6.00 -13.00 -9.01
N PRO A 198 -6.91 -12.04 -8.74
CA PRO A 198 -7.64 -12.00 -7.47
C PRO A 198 -8.44 -13.28 -7.25
N LEU A 199 -8.15 -13.98 -6.16
CA LEU A 199 -8.91 -15.16 -5.75
C LEU A 199 -10.32 -14.76 -5.34
N MET A 200 -11.31 -15.27 -6.07
CA MET A 200 -12.72 -15.00 -5.83
C MET A 200 -13.27 -15.98 -4.80
N ASP A 201 -13.91 -15.49 -3.74
CA ASP A 201 -14.48 -16.37 -2.71
C ASP A 201 -15.67 -17.19 -3.29
N PRO A 202 -15.64 -18.53 -3.28
CA PRO A 202 -16.74 -19.35 -3.80
C PRO A 202 -18.06 -19.15 -3.06
N ALA A 203 -18.02 -18.75 -1.78
CA ALA A 203 -19.19 -18.48 -0.95
C ALA A 203 -19.77 -17.06 -1.17
N TRP A 204 -19.20 -16.28 -2.11
CA TRP A 204 -19.62 -14.92 -2.41
C TRP A 204 -21.14 -14.72 -2.60
N PRO A 205 -21.88 -15.63 -3.28
CA PRO A 205 -23.34 -15.47 -3.44
C PRO A 205 -24.12 -15.38 -2.12
N HIS A 206 -23.60 -15.95 -1.02
CA HIS A 206 -24.17 -15.78 0.32
C HIS A 206 -23.51 -14.61 1.05
N LEU A 207 -22.17 -14.52 1.01
CA LEU A 207 -21.41 -13.50 1.74
C LEU A 207 -21.80 -12.08 1.32
N GLN A 208 -21.98 -11.83 0.03
CA GLN A 208 -22.42 -10.53 -0.49
C GLN A 208 -23.71 -10.06 0.19
N ILE A 209 -24.68 -10.96 0.35
CA ILE A 209 -25.99 -10.61 0.93
C ILE A 209 -25.85 -10.40 2.44
N VAL A 210 -25.00 -11.18 3.12
CA VAL A 210 -24.72 -10.97 4.55
C VAL A 210 -24.01 -9.64 4.80
N TYR A 211 -23.07 -9.24 3.93
CA TYR A 211 -22.43 -7.93 3.99
C TYR A 211 -23.41 -6.79 3.72
N GLU A 212 -24.25 -6.92 2.70
CA GLU A 212 -25.33 -5.97 2.44
C GLU A 212 -26.26 -5.85 3.65
N PHE A 213 -26.66 -6.97 4.24
CA PHE A 213 -27.49 -7.02 5.43
C PHE A 213 -26.84 -6.28 6.62
N LEU A 214 -25.56 -6.54 6.90
CA LEU A 214 -24.81 -5.85 7.94
C LEU A 214 -24.71 -4.33 7.66
N LEU A 215 -24.46 -3.95 6.40
CA LEU A 215 -24.40 -2.55 6.00
C LEU A 215 -25.73 -1.84 6.24
N ARG A 216 -26.85 -2.44 5.83
CA ARG A 216 -28.20 -1.88 6.07
C ARG A 216 -28.50 -1.78 7.56
N PHE A 217 -28.17 -2.81 8.34
CA PHE A 217 -28.33 -2.79 9.80
C PHE A 217 -27.57 -1.64 10.47
N VAL A 218 -26.29 -1.49 10.15
CA VAL A 218 -25.44 -0.45 10.77
C VAL A 218 -25.88 0.94 10.30
N ALA A 219 -26.21 1.10 9.02
CA ALA A 219 -26.63 2.39 8.44
C ALA A 219 -28.05 2.82 8.83
N SER A 220 -28.92 1.88 9.22
CA SER A 220 -30.32 2.16 9.54
C SER A 220 -30.48 3.19 10.67
N PRO A 221 -31.34 4.21 10.54
CA PRO A 221 -31.63 5.15 11.63
C PRO A 221 -32.27 4.48 12.85
N GLU A 222 -32.94 3.34 12.65
CA GLU A 222 -33.66 2.61 13.70
C GLU A 222 -32.74 1.79 14.63
N THR A 223 -31.47 1.61 14.23
CA THR A 223 -30.46 0.96 15.07
C THR A 223 -29.94 1.94 16.12
N ASP A 224 -30.45 1.82 17.35
CA ASP A 224 -30.01 2.61 18.50
C ASP A 224 -28.55 2.33 18.87
N ALA A 225 -27.69 3.32 18.66
CA ALA A 225 -26.25 3.22 18.93
C ALA A 225 -25.93 2.93 20.41
N LYS A 226 -26.78 3.35 21.36
CA LYS A 226 -26.54 3.14 22.79
C LYS A 226 -26.72 1.68 23.21
N LEU A 227 -27.61 0.96 22.55
CA LEU A 227 -27.86 -0.46 22.78
C LEU A 227 -26.95 -1.31 21.90
N ALA A 228 -26.84 -0.99 20.60
CA ALA A 228 -26.08 -1.78 19.64
C ALA A 228 -24.57 -1.86 19.94
N LYS A 229 -23.98 -0.87 20.63
CA LYS A 229 -22.57 -0.90 21.08
C LYS A 229 -22.23 -2.06 22.03
N ARG A 230 -23.23 -2.71 22.65
CA ARG A 230 -23.02 -3.90 23.49
C ARG A 230 -22.74 -5.15 22.67
N TYR A 231 -23.18 -5.16 21.41
CA TYR A 231 -23.07 -6.30 20.49
C TYR A 231 -21.99 -6.08 19.44
N ILE A 232 -21.90 -4.85 18.92
CA ILE A 232 -20.76 -4.40 18.11
C ILE A 232 -19.71 -3.93 19.11
N ASP A 233 -19.02 -4.87 19.77
CA ASP A 233 -17.99 -4.57 20.76
C ASP A 233 -16.59 -4.52 20.12
N HIS A 234 -15.54 -4.35 20.93
CA HIS A 234 -14.16 -4.32 20.44
C HIS A 234 -13.74 -5.65 19.79
N SER A 235 -14.27 -6.79 20.26
CA SER A 235 -13.98 -8.10 19.67
C SER A 235 -14.59 -8.22 18.28
N PHE A 236 -15.84 -7.78 18.10
CA PHE A 236 -16.50 -7.71 16.80
C PHE A 236 -15.71 -6.84 15.83
N VAL A 237 -15.31 -5.63 16.26
CA VAL A 237 -14.55 -4.69 15.42
C VAL A 237 -13.17 -5.25 15.04
N LEU A 238 -12.48 -5.93 15.97
CA LEU A 238 -11.18 -6.54 15.69
C LEU A 238 -11.30 -7.64 14.64
N LYS A 239 -12.26 -8.55 14.80
CA LYS A 239 -12.52 -9.61 13.81
C LYS A 239 -12.95 -9.03 12.45
N LEU A 240 -13.69 -7.92 12.44
CA LEU A 240 -14.04 -7.23 11.20
C LEU A 240 -12.81 -6.62 10.52
N LEU A 241 -11.85 -6.11 11.30
CA LEU A 241 -10.59 -5.59 10.79
C LEU A 241 -9.69 -6.68 10.23
N ASP A 242 -9.65 -7.86 10.87
CA ASP A 242 -8.89 -9.02 10.36
C ASP A 242 -9.36 -9.45 8.96
N LEU A 243 -10.64 -9.20 8.62
CA LEU A 243 -11.18 -9.51 7.30
C LEU A 243 -10.65 -8.61 6.17
N PHE A 244 -10.01 -7.47 6.47
CA PHE A 244 -9.41 -6.61 5.44
C PHE A 244 -8.23 -7.28 4.73
N ASP A 245 -7.68 -8.37 5.26
CA ASP A 245 -6.65 -9.15 4.59
C ASP A 245 -7.20 -10.14 3.54
N SER A 246 -8.52 -10.10 3.25
CA SER A 246 -9.13 -10.88 2.18
C SER A 246 -8.49 -10.58 0.83
N ASP A 247 -8.28 -11.61 0.00
CA ASP A 247 -7.81 -11.47 -1.39
C ASP A 247 -8.92 -10.91 -2.31
N ASP A 248 -10.20 -11.07 -1.94
CA ASP A 248 -11.35 -10.62 -2.74
C ASP A 248 -11.63 -9.12 -2.56
N GLN A 249 -11.34 -8.32 -3.59
CA GLN A 249 -11.57 -6.87 -3.60
C GLN A 249 -13.02 -6.47 -3.27
N ARG A 250 -14.00 -7.32 -3.64
CA ARG A 250 -15.43 -7.02 -3.40
C ARG A 250 -15.74 -7.07 -1.91
N GLU A 251 -15.12 -8.02 -1.20
CA GLU A 251 -15.24 -8.12 0.26
C GLU A 251 -14.62 -6.90 0.93
N ARG A 252 -13.40 -6.51 0.53
CA ARG A 252 -12.71 -5.33 1.06
C ARG A 252 -13.53 -4.05 0.87
N GLU A 253 -14.22 -3.88 -0.25
CA GLU A 253 -15.07 -2.71 -0.51
C GLU A 253 -16.29 -2.64 0.44
N TYR A 254 -16.92 -3.78 0.74
CA TYR A 254 -17.98 -3.86 1.74
C TYR A 254 -17.46 -3.56 3.14
N LEU A 255 -16.35 -4.18 3.53
CA LEU A 255 -15.70 -3.96 4.81
C LEU A 255 -15.34 -2.49 5.01
N LYS A 256 -14.79 -1.85 3.98
CA LYS A 256 -14.48 -0.41 3.97
C LYS A 256 -15.70 0.43 4.34
N THR A 257 -16.79 0.20 3.61
CA THR A 257 -18.03 0.95 3.80
C THR A 257 -18.64 0.69 5.18
N ILE A 258 -18.68 -0.57 5.62
CA ILE A 258 -19.25 -0.97 6.91
C ILE A 258 -18.43 -0.39 8.06
N LEU A 259 -17.11 -0.52 8.04
CA LEU A 259 -16.22 0.01 9.08
C LEU A 259 -16.33 1.53 9.17
N HIS A 260 -16.40 2.24 8.02
CA HIS A 260 -16.62 3.68 8.02
C HIS A 260 -17.96 4.06 8.68
N ARG A 261 -19.05 3.34 8.40
CA ARG A 261 -20.35 3.55 9.06
C ARG A 261 -20.28 3.27 10.56
N ILE A 262 -19.60 2.21 10.97
CA ILE A 262 -19.38 1.88 12.38
C ILE A 262 -18.62 3.03 13.08
N TYR A 263 -17.52 3.51 12.48
CA TYR A 263 -16.73 4.61 13.01
C TYR A 263 -17.55 5.91 13.17
N GLY A 264 -18.37 6.23 12.18
CA GLY A 264 -19.23 7.41 12.20
C GLY A 264 -20.28 7.34 13.30
N LYS A 265 -21.02 6.22 13.37
CA LYS A 265 -22.19 6.04 14.24
C LYS A 265 -21.83 5.71 15.69
N PHE A 266 -20.84 4.86 15.92
CA PHE A 266 -20.45 4.41 17.26
C PHE A 266 -19.20 5.15 17.75
N MET A 267 -19.41 6.37 18.24
CA MET A 267 -18.30 7.25 18.67
C MET A 267 -17.39 6.61 19.74
N VAL A 268 -17.92 5.71 20.57
CA VAL A 268 -17.18 4.99 21.62
C VAL A 268 -16.05 4.10 21.06
N HIS A 269 -16.20 3.57 19.85
CA HIS A 269 -15.19 2.69 19.24
C HIS A 269 -14.11 3.45 18.47
N ARG A 270 -14.26 4.76 18.23
CA ARG A 270 -13.30 5.54 17.43
C ARG A 270 -11.86 5.44 17.92
N PRO A 271 -11.55 5.56 19.23
CA PRO A 271 -10.18 5.41 19.71
C PRO A 271 -9.64 3.99 19.49
N PHE A 272 -10.48 2.97 19.69
CA PHE A 272 -10.11 1.58 19.49
C PHE A 272 -9.82 1.27 18.02
N ILE A 273 -10.70 1.68 17.10
CA ILE A 273 -10.53 1.50 15.64
C ILE A 273 -9.22 2.15 15.19
N ARG A 274 -8.94 3.41 15.57
CA ARG A 274 -7.69 4.08 15.21
C ARG A 274 -6.47 3.32 15.73
N LYS A 275 -6.51 2.85 16.98
CA LYS A 275 -5.42 2.06 17.58
C LYS A 275 -5.23 0.72 16.85
N ALA A 276 -6.30 0.03 16.50
CA ALA A 276 -6.25 -1.25 15.82
C ALA A 276 -5.68 -1.12 14.40
N ILE A 277 -6.13 -0.12 13.62
CA ILE A 277 -5.57 0.19 12.29
C ILE A 277 -4.07 0.54 12.40
N ASN A 278 -3.67 1.33 13.41
CA ASN A 278 -2.25 1.63 13.63
C ASN A 278 -1.42 0.37 13.88
N ASN A 279 -1.94 -0.59 14.65
CA ASN A 279 -1.26 -1.85 14.90
C ASN A 279 -1.12 -2.68 13.62
N ILE A 280 -2.14 -2.70 12.76
CA ILE A 280 -2.09 -3.34 11.44
C ILE A 280 -0.97 -2.70 10.61
N PHE A 281 -0.91 -1.36 10.55
CA PHE A 281 0.16 -0.66 9.83
C PHE A 281 1.54 -0.94 10.41
N TYR A 282 1.71 -1.01 11.73
CA TYR A 282 3.00 -1.35 12.32
C TYR A 282 3.45 -2.77 11.95
N ARG A 283 2.55 -3.75 12.05
CA ARG A 283 2.83 -5.13 11.64
C ARG A 283 3.18 -5.20 10.14
N PHE A 284 2.44 -4.49 9.30
CA PHE A 284 2.71 -4.41 7.87
C PHE A 284 4.07 -3.77 7.56
N ILE A 285 4.41 -2.61 8.14
CA ILE A 285 5.65 -1.88 7.83
C ILE A 285 6.90 -2.59 8.37
N PHE A 286 6.80 -3.22 9.54
CA PHE A 286 7.98 -3.68 10.29
C PHE A 286 8.13 -5.20 10.37
N GLU A 287 7.07 -5.98 10.14
CA GLU A 287 7.11 -7.44 10.33
C GLU A 287 6.83 -8.21 9.02
N THR A 288 5.68 -7.96 8.39
CA THR A 288 5.19 -8.83 7.31
C THR A 288 5.45 -8.29 5.91
N GLU A 289 5.40 -6.97 5.71
CA GLU A 289 5.41 -6.29 4.40
C GLU A 289 4.35 -6.81 3.40
N LYS A 290 3.35 -7.56 3.89
CA LYS A 290 2.22 -8.12 3.13
C LYS A 290 0.92 -7.92 3.91
N HIS A 291 -0.06 -7.28 3.26
CA HIS A 291 -1.43 -7.12 3.73
C HIS A 291 -2.29 -6.56 2.58
N ASN A 292 -3.44 -7.18 2.29
CA ASN A 292 -4.23 -6.84 1.09
C ASN A 292 -5.05 -5.55 1.23
N GLY A 293 -5.56 -5.25 2.44
CA GLY A 293 -6.49 -4.14 2.67
C GLY A 293 -5.89 -2.77 3.03
N ILE A 294 -4.61 -2.51 2.76
CA ILE A 294 -3.96 -1.24 3.18
C ILE A 294 -4.61 -0.03 2.49
N ALA A 295 -4.93 -0.13 1.20
CA ALA A 295 -5.56 0.94 0.43
C ALA A 295 -6.93 1.33 1.01
N GLU A 296 -7.79 0.35 1.29
CA GLU A 296 -9.13 0.58 1.82
C GLU A 296 -9.10 1.17 3.24
N LEU A 297 -8.17 0.70 4.08
CA LEU A 297 -7.97 1.28 5.41
C LEU A 297 -7.52 2.75 5.31
N LEU A 298 -6.66 3.09 4.34
CA LEU A 298 -6.24 4.46 4.09
C LEU A 298 -7.38 5.34 3.56
N GLU A 299 -8.29 4.83 2.73
CA GLU A 299 -9.48 5.61 2.29
C GLU A 299 -10.37 6.01 3.47
N ILE A 300 -10.60 5.07 4.40
CA ILE A 300 -11.36 5.35 5.62
C ILE A 300 -10.63 6.40 6.45
N LEU A 301 -9.32 6.24 6.63
CA LEU A 301 -8.50 7.20 7.37
C LEU A 301 -8.49 8.58 6.71
N GLY A 302 -8.45 8.68 5.38
CA GLY A 302 -8.53 9.94 4.65
C GLY A 302 -9.82 10.70 4.98
N SER A 303 -10.96 10.00 5.01
CA SER A 303 -12.24 10.58 5.46
C SER A 303 -12.21 11.01 6.94
N ILE A 304 -11.60 10.20 7.80
CA ILE A 304 -11.45 10.50 9.24
C ILE A 304 -10.57 11.74 9.46
N ILE A 305 -9.45 11.85 8.74
CA ILE A 305 -8.49 12.96 8.84
C ILE A 305 -9.17 14.27 8.41
N ASN A 306 -9.95 14.24 7.34
CA ASN A 306 -10.72 15.40 6.91
C ASN A 306 -11.72 15.87 8.00
N GLY A 307 -12.22 14.95 8.82
CA GLY A 307 -13.10 15.24 9.95
C GLY A 307 -12.41 15.69 11.25
N PHE A 308 -11.08 15.80 11.29
CA PHE A 308 -10.38 16.24 12.51
C PHE A 308 -10.70 17.68 12.89
N ALA A 309 -10.91 17.89 14.19
CA ALA A 309 -11.07 19.21 14.77
C ALA A 309 -9.71 19.93 14.86
N LEU A 310 -9.73 21.24 14.66
CA LEU A 310 -8.58 22.11 14.86
C LEU A 310 -8.64 22.75 16.27
N PRO A 311 -7.51 22.88 16.98
CA PRO A 311 -6.16 22.44 16.59
C PRO A 311 -6.02 20.91 16.61
N LEU A 312 -5.17 20.37 15.74
CA LEU A 312 -4.91 18.94 15.67
C LEU A 312 -4.34 18.42 17.00
N LYS A 313 -4.91 17.32 17.49
CA LYS A 313 -4.41 16.63 18.68
C LYS A 313 -3.04 16.02 18.43
N GLU A 314 -2.22 15.95 19.48
CA GLU A 314 -0.88 15.37 19.42
C GLU A 314 -0.88 13.90 18.97
N GLU A 315 -1.89 13.13 19.38
CA GLU A 315 -2.06 11.75 18.91
C GLU A 315 -2.17 11.62 17.37
N HIS A 316 -2.75 12.62 16.70
CA HIS A 316 -2.90 12.62 15.24
C HIS A 316 -1.58 13.01 14.55
N LYS A 317 -0.82 13.93 15.15
CA LYS A 317 0.53 14.29 14.66
C LYS A 317 1.49 13.11 14.79
N LEU A 318 1.45 12.40 15.93
CA LEU A 318 2.23 11.18 16.12
C LEU A 318 1.82 10.08 15.14
N PHE A 319 0.54 9.96 14.80
CA PHE A 319 0.07 9.03 13.79
C PHE A 319 0.64 9.32 12.40
N LEU A 320 0.65 10.60 11.97
CA LEU A 320 1.29 11.02 10.72
C LEU A 320 2.77 10.60 10.68
N VAL A 321 3.53 10.95 11.73
CA VAL A 321 4.99 10.76 11.76
C VAL A 321 5.39 9.29 11.93
N ARG A 322 4.64 8.52 12.73
CA ARG A 322 5.03 7.13 13.09
C ARG A 322 4.40 6.06 12.21
N ALA A 323 3.25 6.33 11.60
CA ALA A 323 2.54 5.34 10.78
C ALA A 323 2.48 5.77 9.31
N LEU A 324 1.91 6.93 8.98
CA LEU A 324 1.68 7.32 7.57
C LEU A 324 2.98 7.57 6.81
N ILE A 325 3.92 8.36 7.35
CA ILE A 325 5.20 8.60 6.66
C ILE A 325 5.97 7.28 6.45
N PRO A 326 6.11 6.38 7.44
CA PRO A 326 6.76 5.09 7.22
C PRO A 326 6.03 4.12 6.28
N LEU A 327 4.74 4.31 5.97
CA LEU A 327 4.04 3.50 4.96
C LEU A 327 4.60 3.68 3.54
N HIS A 328 5.45 4.68 3.31
CA HIS A 328 6.21 4.80 2.06
C HIS A 328 7.40 3.85 1.97
N LYS A 329 7.77 3.16 3.06
CA LYS A 329 8.93 2.26 3.08
C LYS A 329 8.72 0.96 2.28
N PRO A 330 7.61 0.20 2.41
CA PRO A 330 7.40 -1.07 1.72
C PRO A 330 7.52 -0.97 0.19
N LYS A 331 7.87 -2.09 -0.46
CA LYS A 331 8.07 -2.16 -1.91
C LYS A 331 6.76 -2.03 -2.69
N CYS A 332 5.68 -2.63 -2.18
CA CYS A 332 4.35 -2.65 -2.77
C CYS A 332 3.55 -1.34 -2.60
N VAL A 333 4.23 -0.20 -2.37
CA VAL A 333 3.57 1.10 -2.16
C VAL A 333 2.67 1.49 -3.33
N ALA A 334 2.96 1.04 -4.54
CA ALA A 334 2.16 1.28 -5.75
C ALA A 334 0.67 0.97 -5.54
N MET A 335 0.36 -0.10 -4.79
CA MET A 335 -1.00 -0.58 -4.55
C MET A 335 -1.87 0.37 -3.73
N TYR A 336 -1.27 1.23 -2.91
CA TYR A 336 -1.98 2.10 -1.97
C TYR A 336 -1.46 3.55 -1.97
N HIS A 337 -0.55 3.90 -2.88
CA HIS A 337 0.13 5.19 -2.92
C HIS A 337 -0.86 6.35 -3.06
N GLN A 338 -1.87 6.22 -3.93
CA GLN A 338 -2.84 7.30 -4.17
C GLN A 338 -3.62 7.63 -2.87
N GLN A 339 -4.06 6.61 -2.14
CA GLN A 339 -4.79 6.76 -0.88
C GLN A 339 -3.87 7.32 0.21
N LEU A 340 -2.59 6.94 0.21
CA LEU A 340 -1.59 7.47 1.14
C LEU A 340 -1.29 8.94 0.87
N SER A 341 -1.01 9.32 -0.39
CA SER A 341 -0.79 10.72 -0.82
C SER A 341 -1.97 11.60 -0.41
N TYR A 342 -3.20 11.12 -0.65
CA TYR A 342 -4.39 11.83 -0.18
C TYR A 342 -4.39 12.05 1.33
N CYS A 343 -4.07 11.03 2.14
CA CYS A 343 -4.00 11.19 3.60
C CYS A 343 -2.92 12.20 4.03
N ILE A 344 -1.75 12.17 3.39
CA ILE A 344 -0.63 13.07 3.67
C ILE A 344 -1.00 14.52 3.34
N THR A 345 -1.51 14.77 2.14
CA THR A 345 -1.94 16.10 1.69
C THR A 345 -3.04 16.66 2.61
N GLN A 346 -4.01 15.84 3.02
CA GLN A 346 -5.06 16.24 3.95
C GLN A 346 -4.51 16.68 5.33
N PHE A 347 -3.44 16.06 5.82
CA PHE A 347 -2.79 16.51 7.05
C PHE A 347 -2.15 17.89 6.90
N VAL A 348 -1.50 18.13 5.77
CA VAL A 348 -0.85 19.42 5.47
C VAL A 348 -1.89 20.52 5.28
N GLU A 349 -3.01 20.24 4.61
CA GLU A 349 -4.12 21.20 4.46
C GLU A 349 -4.73 21.59 5.81
N LYS A 350 -4.83 20.66 6.76
CA LYS A 350 -5.36 20.92 8.12
C LYS A 350 -4.40 21.73 8.98
N ASP A 351 -3.10 21.48 8.89
CA ASP A 351 -2.06 22.22 9.61
C ASP A 351 -0.80 22.33 8.75
N PHE A 352 -0.66 23.47 8.04
CA PHE A 352 0.43 23.71 7.09
C PHE A 352 1.83 23.61 7.71
N LYS A 353 1.96 23.74 9.04
CA LYS A 353 3.24 23.58 9.76
C LYS A 353 3.78 22.16 9.66
N LEU A 354 2.93 21.19 9.33
CA LEU A 354 3.35 19.80 9.15
C LEU A 354 4.08 19.56 7.83
N ALA A 355 4.04 20.51 6.87
CA ALA A 355 4.69 20.39 5.57
C ALA A 355 6.20 20.07 5.67
N ASP A 356 6.95 20.80 6.52
CA ASP A 356 8.39 20.53 6.72
C ASP A 356 8.64 19.11 7.25
N THR A 357 7.79 18.64 8.17
CA THR A 357 7.90 17.29 8.74
C THR A 357 7.63 16.21 7.70
N VAL A 358 6.59 16.40 6.87
CA VAL A 358 6.24 15.48 5.78
C VAL A 358 7.34 15.44 4.73
N ILE A 359 7.79 16.60 4.23
CA ILE A 359 8.83 16.67 3.19
C ILE A 359 10.12 16.01 3.67
N ARG A 360 10.57 16.28 4.91
CA ARG A 360 11.73 15.59 5.48
C ARG A 360 11.52 14.09 5.64
N GLY A 361 10.30 13.68 5.96
CA GLY A 361 9.89 12.28 6.02
C GLY A 361 10.03 11.57 4.68
N LEU A 362 9.51 12.17 3.60
CA LEU A 362 9.63 11.65 2.24
C LEU A 362 11.09 11.60 1.80
N LEU A 363 11.87 12.65 2.05
CA LEU A 363 13.30 12.68 1.74
C LEU A 363 14.10 11.60 2.51
N LYS A 364 13.70 11.27 3.73
CA LYS A 364 14.34 10.19 4.52
C LYS A 364 14.11 8.81 3.89
N TYR A 365 12.94 8.58 3.29
CA TYR A 365 12.57 7.30 2.67
C TYR A 365 12.70 7.33 1.14
N TRP A 366 13.46 8.29 0.59
CA TRP A 366 13.58 8.48 -0.85
C TRP A 366 14.08 7.21 -1.55
N PRO A 367 13.38 6.70 -2.58
CA PRO A 367 13.79 5.51 -3.30
C PRO A 367 15.07 5.74 -4.09
N VAL A 368 16.06 4.85 -3.94
CA VAL A 368 17.33 4.92 -4.68
C VAL A 368 17.52 3.78 -5.68
N THR A 369 16.72 2.71 -5.58
CA THR A 369 16.83 1.51 -6.43
C THR A 369 15.57 1.22 -7.25
N ASN A 370 14.48 1.99 -7.08
CA ASN A 370 13.21 1.77 -7.76
C ASN A 370 12.72 3.10 -8.36
N SER A 371 12.86 3.23 -9.69
CA SER A 371 12.52 4.45 -10.43
C SER A 371 11.01 4.71 -10.49
N SER A 372 10.19 3.67 -10.59
CA SER A 372 8.72 3.81 -10.55
C SER A 372 8.27 4.44 -9.23
N LYS A 373 8.82 3.94 -8.11
CA LYS A 373 8.57 4.50 -6.78
C LYS A 373 9.10 5.93 -6.64
N GLU A 374 10.25 6.23 -7.23
CA GLU A 374 10.80 7.60 -7.26
C GLU A 374 9.87 8.58 -8.00
N VAL A 375 9.27 8.16 -9.12
CA VAL A 375 8.26 8.94 -9.85
C VAL A 375 7.00 9.17 -8.99
N MET A 376 6.56 8.16 -8.23
CA MET A 376 5.44 8.30 -7.28
C MET A 376 5.74 9.34 -6.19
N PHE A 377 6.93 9.27 -5.58
CA PHE A 377 7.37 10.25 -4.57
C PHE A 377 7.45 11.67 -5.13
N LEU A 378 7.93 11.85 -6.36
CA LEU A 378 7.92 13.16 -7.02
C LEU A 378 6.49 13.67 -7.26
N GLY A 379 5.55 12.77 -7.51
CA GLY A 379 4.13 13.10 -7.64
C GLY A 379 3.50 13.56 -6.33
N GLU A 380 3.65 12.79 -5.26
CA GLU A 380 3.18 13.17 -3.93
C GLU A 380 3.84 14.48 -3.45
N LEU A 381 5.15 14.62 -3.68
CA LEU A 381 5.89 15.83 -3.32
C LEU A 381 5.32 17.07 -4.03
N GLU A 382 4.88 16.96 -5.28
CA GLU A 382 4.20 18.06 -5.97
C GLU A 382 2.91 18.47 -5.24
N GLU A 383 2.05 17.50 -4.91
CA GLU A 383 0.79 17.74 -4.18
C GLU A 383 1.04 18.41 -2.81
N VAL A 384 2.04 17.91 -2.07
CA VAL A 384 2.43 18.47 -0.76
C VAL A 384 2.97 19.90 -0.91
N LEU A 385 3.79 20.17 -1.93
CA LEU A 385 4.32 21.51 -2.18
C LEU A 385 3.23 22.50 -2.61
N GLU A 386 2.21 22.04 -3.33
CA GLU A 386 1.04 22.85 -3.69
C GLU A 386 0.27 23.33 -2.45
N ALA A 387 0.14 22.48 -1.42
CA ALA A 387 -0.45 22.85 -0.13
C ALA A 387 0.49 23.62 0.81
N THR A 388 1.77 23.81 0.45
CA THR A 388 2.78 24.40 1.34
C THR A 388 2.84 25.92 1.26
N GLN A 389 2.96 26.58 2.42
CA GLN A 389 3.16 28.03 2.54
C GLN A 389 4.64 28.42 2.46
N ALA A 390 4.92 29.65 2.01
CA ALA A 390 6.29 30.15 1.80
C ALA A 390 7.22 30.03 3.03
N ALA A 391 6.70 30.29 4.24
CA ALA A 391 7.49 30.22 5.47
C ALA A 391 7.94 28.79 5.81
N GLU A 392 7.08 27.80 5.57
CA GLU A 392 7.42 26.39 5.81
C GLU A 392 8.32 25.84 4.69
N PHE A 393 8.08 26.25 3.44
CA PHE A 393 8.94 25.92 2.31
C PHE A 393 10.40 26.34 2.55
N GLN A 394 10.64 27.52 3.11
CA GLN A 394 11.99 28.00 3.42
C GLN A 394 12.76 27.11 4.40
N ARG A 395 12.06 26.37 5.27
CA ARG A 395 12.70 25.46 6.24
C ARG A 395 13.24 24.20 5.55
N CYS A 396 12.54 23.69 4.54
CA CYS A 396 12.87 22.44 3.85
C CYS A 396 13.51 22.62 2.47
N MET A 397 13.53 23.81 1.89
CA MET A 397 13.99 24.02 0.49
C MET A 397 15.41 23.52 0.22
N VAL A 398 16.36 23.69 1.14
CA VAL A 398 17.75 23.27 0.91
C VAL A 398 17.89 21.75 0.76
N PRO A 399 17.46 20.91 1.74
CA PRO A 399 17.53 19.46 1.57
C PRO A 399 16.63 18.96 0.42
N LEU A 400 15.46 19.59 0.20
CA LEU A 400 14.57 19.28 -0.91
C LEU A 400 15.25 19.45 -2.27
N PHE A 401 15.82 20.64 -2.55
CA PHE A 401 16.40 20.92 -3.85
C PHE A 401 17.75 20.24 -4.09
N ARG A 402 18.44 19.78 -3.03
CA ARG A 402 19.55 18.83 -3.19
C ARG A 402 19.08 17.49 -3.75
N GLN A 403 17.93 17.00 -3.29
CA GLN A 403 17.36 15.75 -3.81
C GLN A 403 16.77 15.94 -5.21
N ILE A 404 16.03 17.03 -5.46
CA ILE A 404 15.56 17.37 -6.81
C ILE A 404 16.74 17.50 -7.77
N GLY A 405 17.85 18.13 -7.38
CA GLY A 405 19.07 18.20 -8.19
C GLY A 405 19.59 16.83 -8.62
N ARG A 406 19.53 15.81 -7.75
CA ARG A 406 19.88 14.44 -8.12
C ARG A 406 18.87 13.83 -9.11
N CYS A 407 17.58 14.07 -8.91
CA CYS A 407 16.53 13.59 -9.80
C CYS A 407 16.67 14.16 -11.22
N LEU A 408 17.05 15.45 -11.32
CA LEU A 408 17.30 16.13 -12.60
C LEU A 408 18.45 15.50 -13.40
N ASN A 409 19.47 14.95 -12.74
CA ASN A 409 20.56 14.21 -13.39
C ASN A 409 20.33 12.70 -13.45
N SER A 410 19.15 12.21 -13.10
CA SER A 410 18.85 10.77 -13.23
C SER A 410 18.97 10.35 -14.69
N SER A 411 19.64 9.22 -14.94
CA SER A 411 19.69 8.62 -16.28
C SER A 411 18.34 8.04 -16.71
N HIS A 412 17.42 7.84 -15.75
CA HIS A 412 16.08 7.36 -16.00
C HIS A 412 15.16 8.52 -16.41
N PHE A 413 14.78 8.55 -17.69
CA PHE A 413 14.10 9.71 -18.26
C PHE A 413 12.80 10.10 -17.52
N GLN A 414 11.98 9.13 -17.07
CA GLN A 414 10.73 9.43 -16.37
C GLN A 414 10.95 10.15 -15.03
N VAL A 415 12.07 9.87 -14.35
CA VAL A 415 12.41 10.53 -13.07
C VAL A 415 12.83 11.98 -13.35
N ALA A 416 13.74 12.18 -14.31
CA ALA A 416 14.22 13.50 -14.68
C ALA A 416 13.08 14.38 -15.24
N GLU A 417 12.23 13.82 -16.12
CA GLU A 417 11.05 14.50 -16.66
C GLU A 417 10.06 14.88 -15.54
N ARG A 418 9.71 13.94 -14.66
CA ARG A 418 8.78 14.21 -13.55
C ARG A 418 9.29 15.29 -12.62
N ALA A 419 10.60 15.33 -12.35
CA ALA A 419 11.23 16.37 -11.54
C ALA A 419 11.23 17.74 -12.25
N LEU A 420 11.47 17.79 -13.56
CA LEU A 420 11.40 19.02 -14.36
C LEU A 420 9.97 19.59 -14.43
N PHE A 421 8.94 18.74 -14.39
CA PHE A 421 7.55 19.19 -14.39
C PHE A 421 7.11 19.96 -13.13
N LEU A 422 7.89 19.94 -12.05
CA LEU A 422 7.63 20.81 -10.88
C LEU A 422 7.57 22.30 -11.25
N TRP A 423 8.27 22.73 -12.31
CA TRP A 423 8.24 24.12 -12.79
C TRP A 423 6.98 24.47 -13.61
N ASN A 424 6.19 23.48 -14.01
CA ASN A 424 4.93 23.72 -14.72
C ASN A 424 3.81 24.15 -13.77
N ASN A 425 3.91 23.78 -12.48
CA ASN A 425 2.96 24.21 -11.46
C ASN A 425 3.24 25.66 -11.05
N ASP A 426 2.26 26.55 -11.23
CA ASP A 426 2.42 27.99 -11.00
C ASP A 426 2.78 28.33 -9.55
N HIS A 427 2.16 27.65 -8.59
CA HIS A 427 2.42 27.89 -7.17
C HIS A 427 3.85 27.48 -6.79
N ILE A 428 4.26 26.27 -7.18
CA ILE A 428 5.60 25.74 -6.92
C ILE A 428 6.65 26.60 -7.61
N ARG A 429 6.43 26.96 -8.89
CA ARG A 429 7.31 27.86 -9.63
C ARG A 429 7.47 29.20 -8.90
N ASN A 430 6.40 29.79 -8.38
CA ASN A 430 6.47 31.04 -7.63
C ASN A 430 7.29 30.91 -6.33
N LEU A 431 7.09 29.82 -5.57
CA LEU A 431 7.89 29.53 -4.38
C LEU A 431 9.39 29.41 -4.71
N ILE A 432 9.71 28.73 -5.81
CA ILE A 432 11.09 28.55 -6.29
C ILE A 432 11.70 29.89 -6.69
N THR A 433 11.00 30.68 -7.51
CA THR A 433 11.51 31.96 -8.04
C THR A 433 11.72 33.00 -6.94
N GLN A 434 10.88 33.01 -5.90
CA GLN A 434 11.06 33.87 -4.73
C GLN A 434 12.31 33.51 -3.92
N ASN A 435 12.68 32.22 -3.87
CA ASN A 435 13.83 31.71 -3.11
C ASN A 435 15.04 31.37 -4.01
N ARG A 436 15.06 31.88 -5.24
CA ARG A 436 16.07 31.56 -6.28
C ARG A 436 17.51 31.77 -5.84
N LYS A 437 17.80 32.76 -4.98
CA LYS A 437 19.15 33.04 -4.47
C LYS A 437 19.76 31.85 -3.73
N VAL A 438 18.93 31.00 -3.13
CA VAL A 438 19.36 29.78 -2.44
C VAL A 438 19.21 28.56 -3.34
N ILE A 439 18.10 28.47 -4.08
CA ILE A 439 17.77 27.27 -4.87
C ILE A 439 18.64 27.16 -6.12
N LEU A 440 18.81 28.24 -6.88
CA LEU A 440 19.50 28.20 -8.16
C LEU A 440 20.93 27.66 -8.03
N PRO A 441 21.79 28.16 -7.10
CA PRO A 441 23.14 27.61 -6.93
C PRO A 441 23.18 26.11 -6.61
N ILE A 442 22.14 25.55 -5.97
CA ILE A 442 22.07 24.13 -5.62
C ILE A 442 21.80 23.26 -6.85
N ILE A 443 20.88 23.68 -7.71
CA ILE A 443 20.46 22.89 -8.88
C ILE A 443 21.19 23.27 -10.17
N PHE A 444 21.87 24.41 -10.21
CA PHE A 444 22.54 24.89 -11.42
C PHE A 444 23.53 23.87 -12.01
N PRO A 445 24.41 23.21 -11.23
CA PRO A 445 25.29 22.17 -11.76
C PRO A 445 24.52 21.02 -12.41
N ALA A 446 23.34 20.69 -11.86
CA ALA A 446 22.49 19.65 -12.40
C ALA A 446 21.93 20.03 -13.77
N LEU A 447 21.39 21.24 -13.88
CA LEU A 447 20.85 21.79 -15.13
C LEU A 447 21.92 21.86 -16.23
N GLU A 448 23.13 22.34 -15.91
CA GLU A 448 24.24 22.42 -16.88
C GLU A 448 24.64 21.05 -17.42
N ARG A 449 24.92 20.08 -16.53
CA ARG A 449 25.29 18.72 -16.94
C ARG A 449 24.20 18.05 -17.78
N ASN A 450 22.94 18.26 -17.41
CA ASN A 450 21.81 17.68 -18.13
C ASN A 450 21.70 18.25 -19.55
N THR A 451 21.89 19.58 -19.72
CA THR A 451 21.91 20.20 -21.06
C THR A 451 23.07 19.75 -21.94
N ARG A 452 24.22 19.39 -21.36
CA ARG A 452 25.41 18.99 -22.11
C ARG A 452 25.41 17.52 -22.54
N GLY A 453 24.70 16.65 -21.82
CA GLY A 453 24.93 15.19 -21.99
C GLY A 453 23.78 14.26 -21.64
N HIS A 454 22.55 14.74 -21.40
CA HIS A 454 21.43 13.81 -21.20
C HIS A 454 21.05 13.13 -22.52
N TRP A 455 20.91 11.81 -22.54
CA TRP A 455 20.64 11.07 -23.78
C TRP A 455 19.26 11.33 -24.39
N ASN A 456 18.27 11.70 -23.55
CA ASN A 456 16.89 11.97 -23.98
C ASN A 456 16.67 13.44 -24.33
N GLN A 457 16.26 13.71 -25.57
CA GLN A 457 16.05 15.07 -26.10
C GLN A 457 14.92 15.85 -25.41
N ALA A 458 13.85 15.17 -24.96
CA ALA A 458 12.75 15.84 -24.27
C ALA A 458 13.19 16.38 -22.91
N VAL A 459 13.97 15.59 -22.16
CA VAL A 459 14.57 16.02 -20.89
C VAL A 459 15.53 17.20 -21.10
N GLN A 460 16.34 17.20 -22.16
CA GLN A 460 17.18 18.35 -22.50
C GLN A 460 16.35 19.61 -22.76
N SER A 461 15.29 19.50 -23.57
CA SER A 461 14.38 20.62 -23.89
C SER A 461 13.70 21.19 -22.64
N LEU A 462 13.17 20.31 -21.78
CA LEU A 462 12.59 20.72 -20.49
C LEU A 462 13.62 21.40 -19.58
N THR A 463 14.85 20.91 -19.57
CA THR A 463 15.95 21.53 -18.80
C THR A 463 16.26 22.93 -19.32
N LEU A 464 16.30 23.13 -20.64
CA LEU A 464 16.50 24.46 -21.24
C LEU A 464 15.37 25.42 -20.87
N ASN A 465 14.13 24.95 -20.84
CA ASN A 465 12.99 25.75 -20.37
C ASN A 465 13.17 26.18 -18.92
N VAL A 466 13.58 25.28 -18.02
CA VAL A 466 13.86 25.62 -16.62
C VAL A 466 15.01 26.62 -16.50
N LYS A 467 16.10 26.46 -17.26
CA LYS A 467 17.20 27.44 -17.29
C LYS A 467 16.71 28.82 -17.73
N LYS A 468 15.86 28.87 -18.76
CA LYS A 468 15.27 30.11 -19.26
C LYS A 468 14.43 30.79 -18.18
N ILE A 469 13.60 30.06 -17.42
CA ILE A 469 12.83 30.62 -16.29
C ILE A 469 13.74 31.33 -15.28
N PHE A 470 14.89 30.75 -14.95
CA PHE A 470 15.83 31.38 -14.01
C PHE A 470 16.59 32.57 -14.60
N SER A 471 17.01 32.47 -15.87
CA SER A 471 17.67 33.56 -16.60
C SER A 471 16.74 34.77 -16.76
N ASP A 472 15.48 34.55 -17.14
CA ASP A 472 14.46 35.60 -17.25
C ASP A 472 14.13 36.25 -15.89
N ALA A 473 14.25 35.49 -14.79
CA ALA A 473 13.96 35.99 -13.44
C ALA A 473 15.13 36.78 -12.81
N ASP A 474 16.38 36.40 -13.07
CA ASP A 474 17.57 37.00 -12.46
C ASP A 474 18.84 36.70 -13.26
N GLN A 475 19.03 37.44 -14.36
CA GLN A 475 20.17 37.27 -15.25
C GLN A 475 21.54 37.40 -14.55
N PRO A 476 21.79 38.39 -13.67
CA PRO A 476 23.08 38.50 -12.98
C PRO A 476 23.40 37.28 -12.11
N LEU A 477 22.41 36.79 -11.34
CA LEU A 477 22.59 35.60 -10.52
C LEU A 477 22.85 34.35 -11.37
N PHE A 478 22.19 34.25 -12.53
CA PHE A 478 22.39 33.14 -13.47
C PHE A 478 23.82 33.12 -14.01
N GLU A 479 24.34 34.28 -14.42
CA GLU A 479 25.73 34.43 -14.89
C GLU A 479 26.75 34.13 -13.79
N GLU A 480 26.50 34.58 -12.55
CA GLU A 480 27.32 34.25 -11.38
C GLU A 480 27.39 32.73 -11.15
N CYS A 481 26.24 32.04 -11.21
CA CYS A 481 26.18 30.58 -11.06
C CYS A 481 26.93 29.87 -12.19
N LEU A 482 26.86 30.38 -13.42
CA LEU A 482 27.60 29.84 -14.56
C LEU A 482 29.11 29.97 -14.39
N ALA A 483 29.59 31.15 -13.99
CA ALA A 483 31.01 31.38 -13.74
C ALA A 483 31.53 30.48 -12.62
N ARG A 484 30.78 30.38 -11.51
CA ARG A 484 31.13 29.49 -10.39
C ARG A 484 31.17 28.02 -10.81
N PHE A 485 30.22 27.57 -11.61
CA PHE A 485 30.21 26.19 -12.13
C PHE A 485 31.45 25.89 -12.99
N GLN A 486 31.87 26.83 -13.85
CA GLN A 486 33.08 26.68 -14.66
C GLN A 486 34.35 26.64 -13.80
N GLU A 487 34.42 27.48 -12.76
CA GLU A 487 35.52 27.46 -11.79
C GLU A 487 35.59 26.14 -11.02
N ASP A 488 34.45 25.63 -10.54
CA ASP A 488 34.38 24.36 -9.84
C ASP A 488 34.75 23.18 -10.77
N GLU A 489 34.34 23.21 -12.03
CA GLU A 489 34.71 22.21 -13.05
C GLU A 489 36.24 22.22 -13.31
N ALA A 490 36.85 23.40 -13.38
CA ALA A 490 38.30 23.53 -13.55
C ALA A 490 39.07 23.00 -12.32
N LYS A 491 38.61 23.33 -11.10
CA LYS A 491 39.18 22.80 -9.85
C LYS A 491 39.03 21.29 -9.75
N GLU A 492 37.89 20.73 -10.15
CA GLU A 492 37.67 19.28 -10.14
C GLU A 492 38.62 18.56 -11.10
N LYS A 493 38.83 19.11 -12.30
CA LYS A 493 39.83 18.60 -13.27
C LYS A 493 41.25 18.66 -12.69
N GLU A 494 41.64 19.76 -12.05
CA GLU A 494 42.95 19.90 -11.42
C GLU A 494 43.14 18.88 -10.28
N MET A 495 42.14 18.71 -9.42
CA MET A 495 42.16 17.70 -8.36
C MET A 495 42.24 16.27 -8.90
N GLN A 496 41.54 15.98 -10.01
CA GLN A 496 41.59 14.69 -10.67
C GLN A 496 42.99 14.40 -11.22
N GLN A 497 43.60 15.37 -11.90
CA GLN A 497 44.99 15.27 -12.38
C GLN A 497 45.98 15.07 -11.24
N LYS A 498 45.83 15.80 -10.12
CA LYS A 498 46.66 15.61 -8.92
C LYS A 498 46.51 14.19 -8.37
N ARG A 499 45.29 13.65 -8.30
CA ARG A 499 45.04 12.27 -7.86
C ARG A 499 45.71 11.26 -8.80
N GLU A 500 45.57 11.42 -10.10
CA GLU A 500 46.18 10.55 -11.11
C GLU A 500 47.71 10.57 -11.03
N LEU A 501 48.32 11.75 -10.83
CA LEU A 501 49.78 11.86 -10.64
C LEU A 501 50.25 11.18 -9.34
N ILE A 502 49.49 11.30 -8.25
CA ILE A 502 49.80 10.61 -6.99
C ILE A 502 49.72 9.09 -7.18
N TRP A 503 48.68 8.58 -7.86
CA TRP A 503 48.53 7.15 -8.16
C TRP A 503 49.66 6.64 -9.05
N LYS A 504 49.99 7.37 -10.12
CA LYS A 504 51.09 7.00 -11.01
C LYS A 504 52.43 6.95 -10.28
N ARG A 505 52.70 7.93 -9.41
CA ARG A 505 53.91 7.91 -8.58
C ARG A 505 53.94 6.72 -7.62
N LEU A 506 52.79 6.34 -7.06
CA LEU A 506 52.68 5.16 -6.19
C LEU A 506 52.97 3.87 -6.97
N GLU A 507 52.45 3.75 -8.19
CA GLU A 507 52.72 2.64 -9.11
C GLU A 507 54.20 2.57 -9.49
N ASP A 508 54.83 3.70 -9.82
CA ASP A 508 56.27 3.77 -10.15
C ASP A 508 57.16 3.35 -8.97
N VAL A 509 56.80 3.76 -7.74
CA VAL A 509 57.49 3.34 -6.51
C VAL A 509 57.31 1.85 -6.26
N ALA A 510 56.10 1.32 -6.42
CA ALA A 510 55.82 -0.11 -6.26
C ALA A 510 56.55 -0.96 -7.32
N ALA A 511 56.60 -0.50 -8.58
CA ALA A 511 57.31 -1.18 -9.65
C ALA A 511 58.83 -1.18 -9.43
N SER A 512 59.40 -0.07 -8.95
CA SER A 512 60.83 0.00 -8.63
C SER A 512 61.23 -0.87 -7.43
N THR A 513 60.38 -0.99 -6.41
CA THR A 513 60.61 -1.92 -5.29
C THR A 513 60.43 -3.39 -5.68
N ALA A 514 59.57 -3.70 -6.66
CA ALA A 514 59.42 -5.06 -7.18
C ALA A 514 60.62 -5.52 -8.04
N VAL A 515 61.36 -4.57 -8.65
CA VAL A 515 62.58 -4.86 -9.43
C VAL A 515 63.82 -4.95 -8.53
N SER A 516 63.84 -4.24 -7.40
CA SER A 516 64.85 -4.43 -6.35
C SER A 516 64.43 -5.59 -5.43
N ASN A 517 64.90 -6.80 -5.70
CA ASN A 517 64.69 -7.99 -4.84
C ASN A 517 65.39 -7.89 -3.46
N GLU A 518 65.26 -6.77 -2.75
CA GLU A 518 65.63 -6.65 -1.35
C GLU A 518 64.36 -6.69 -0.50
N ALA A 519 64.28 -7.68 0.38
CA ALA A 519 63.21 -7.81 1.36
C ALA A 519 63.25 -6.61 2.33
N VAL A 520 62.46 -5.58 2.04
CA VAL A 520 62.29 -4.44 2.94
C VAL A 520 61.36 -4.85 4.08
N LEU A 521 61.94 -4.96 5.29
CA LEU A 521 61.19 -5.11 6.53
C LEU A 521 60.30 -3.88 6.75
N VAL A 522 58.99 -4.04 6.56
CA VAL A 522 57.99 -3.00 6.83
C VAL A 522 57.89 -2.79 8.35
N SER A 523 58.47 -1.71 8.86
CA SER A 523 58.14 -1.20 10.19
C SER A 523 56.73 -0.62 10.17
N ARG A 524 55.86 -1.16 11.04
CA ARG A 524 54.46 -0.74 11.24
C ARG A 524 54.33 0.78 11.30
N PHE A 525 53.58 1.36 10.37
CA PHE A 525 53.09 2.73 10.46
C PHE A 525 52.12 2.82 11.65
N VAL A 526 52.51 3.59 12.67
CA VAL A 526 51.59 4.07 13.71
C VAL A 526 50.85 5.27 13.11
N SER A 527 49.56 5.11 12.83
CA SER A 527 48.66 6.19 12.47
C SER A 527 48.63 7.23 13.60
N SER A 528 48.99 8.47 13.29
CA SER A 528 48.75 9.62 14.16
C SER A 528 48.38 10.83 13.30
N ILE A 529 47.12 10.87 12.87
CA ILE A 529 46.49 12.11 12.40
C ILE A 529 46.14 12.89 13.67
N ALA A 530 46.99 13.84 14.04
CA ALA A 530 46.66 14.88 15.00
C ALA A 530 46.34 16.17 14.24
N LEU A 531 45.07 16.58 14.34
CA LEU A 531 44.51 17.83 13.83
C LEU A 531 45.27 19.04 14.36
N ALA A 532 45.83 19.85 13.47
CA ALA A 532 46.38 21.15 13.80
C ALA A 532 45.24 22.19 13.90
N THR A 533 44.95 22.65 15.11
CA THR A 533 44.22 23.91 15.33
C THR A 533 45.23 25.04 15.51
N SER A 534 45.13 26.04 14.63
CA SER A 534 45.89 27.28 14.61
C SER A 534 45.57 28.21 15.79
N THR A 535 46.61 28.78 16.42
CA THR A 535 46.51 30.06 17.15
C THR A 535 47.71 30.95 16.79
N SER A 536 47.41 32.18 16.38
CA SER A 536 48.31 33.26 15.96
C SER A 536 49.10 33.89 17.12
N PRO A 537 50.20 34.63 16.85
CA PRO A 537 51.15 35.07 17.87
C PRO A 537 50.78 36.40 18.53
N LYS A 538 51.07 36.50 19.85
CA LYS A 538 50.97 37.72 20.65
C LYS A 538 52.13 38.67 20.37
N ALA A 539 51.79 39.95 20.24
CA ALA A 539 52.68 41.08 20.10
C ALA A 539 53.55 41.33 21.36
N THR A 540 54.79 41.69 21.11
CA THR A 540 55.78 42.23 22.05
C THR A 540 55.48 43.70 22.36
N ALA A 541 55.52 44.07 23.64
CA ALA A 541 55.74 45.45 24.08
C ALA A 541 56.69 45.42 25.30
N SER A 542 57.88 45.98 25.10
CA SER A 542 58.80 46.40 26.16
C SER A 542 59.10 47.87 25.94
N SER A 543 58.90 48.65 27.02
CA SER A 543 59.49 49.94 27.40
C SER A 543 59.75 51.01 26.34
#